data_AF-A0A9P7XUT8-F1
#
_entry.id   AF-A0A9P7XUT8-F1
#
_cell.length_a   1.000
_cell.length_b   1.000
_cell.length_c   1.000
_cell.angle_alpha   90.00
_cell.angle_beta   90.00
_cell.angle_gamma   90.00
#
_symmetry.space_group_name_H-M   'P 1'
#
loop_
_entity.id
_entity.type
_entity.pdbx_description
1 polymer ?
#
loop_
_entity_poly.entity_id
_entity_poly.type
_entity_poly.pdbx_seq_one_letter_code
_entity_poly.pdbx_strand_id
1 'polypeptide(L)'
;MTTAQDLFAQGSHAFAEDDYEEALDLYSQAIEVNGTYAEIFLKRSATYQKLGKDKEAYGDAVHALELIKEKPSSDVTVEAKAQLRKGVAAFHLQDYQTAKVALEACQALSPEQRTLASWIRKNDQELAKLPKAATPATAAPTAAAPATVAAAAPAAEVTPVVSAVASTPVPAPLTPAAHRVRHEWYQNDTFVTISVFIKNVKKDAAEIIFTDQALSVSVKMPTGSDYSLELDPLSHKIIPSESKYEVLSTKIEIQLKKEVFAIKWGALEGDDVNAGSMAAVSAGATPAYPTSSKKAKNWDALAKEAANEEDKADGDKALNQLFSQIYKDADDDTKRAMMKSFTESNGTCLSTNWDEVGKGTVETRPPEGMVAKKYSS
;
A
#
# COMPACT_ATOMS: atom_id res chain seq x y z
N MET A 1 27.25 -12.83 12.45
CA MET A 1 26.52 -13.72 11.52
C MET A 1 25.11 -13.17 11.44
N THR A 2 24.61 -12.90 10.24
CA THR A 2 23.23 -12.42 10.06
C THR A 2 22.28 -13.53 10.53
N THR A 3 21.35 -13.20 11.43
CA THR A 3 20.39 -14.18 11.92
C THR A 3 19.21 -14.32 10.97
N ALA A 4 18.47 -15.44 11.05
CA ALA A 4 17.22 -15.59 10.30
C ALA A 4 16.21 -14.48 10.61
N GLN A 5 16.23 -13.97 11.85
CA GLN A 5 15.35 -12.88 12.29
C GLN A 5 15.75 -11.53 11.67
N ASP A 6 17.06 -11.27 11.52
CA ASP A 6 17.55 -10.06 10.83
C ASP A 6 17.15 -10.08 9.35
N LEU A 7 17.33 -11.22 8.67
CA LEU A 7 16.94 -11.40 7.26
C LEU A 7 15.42 -11.28 7.08
N PHE A 8 14.64 -11.84 8.01
CA PHE A 8 13.18 -11.70 8.00
C PHE A 8 12.73 -10.23 8.19
N ALA A 9 13.39 -9.49 9.08
CA ALA A 9 13.11 -8.07 9.29
C ALA A 9 13.48 -7.24 8.05
N GLN A 10 14.63 -7.51 7.44
CA GLN A 10 15.04 -6.87 6.18
C GLN A 10 14.06 -7.19 5.05
N GLY A 11 13.64 -8.45 4.91
CA GLY A 11 12.64 -8.83 3.90
C GLY A 11 11.27 -8.19 4.13
N SER A 12 10.90 -7.97 5.40
CA SER A 12 9.68 -7.24 5.76
C SER A 12 9.78 -5.75 5.40
N HIS A 13 10.95 -5.15 5.58
CA HIS A 13 11.22 -3.78 5.14
C HIS A 13 11.19 -3.66 3.61
N ALA A 14 11.89 -4.54 2.88
CA ALA A 14 11.86 -4.56 1.42
C ALA A 14 10.44 -4.74 0.88
N PHE A 15 9.63 -5.60 1.50
CA PHE A 15 8.22 -5.76 1.15
C PHE A 15 7.41 -4.47 1.35
N ALA A 16 7.68 -3.70 2.41
CA ALA A 16 6.99 -2.44 2.68
C ALA A 16 7.37 -1.33 1.69
N GLU A 17 8.59 -1.39 1.13
CA GLU A 17 9.09 -0.50 0.08
C GLU A 17 8.67 -0.95 -1.34
N ASP A 18 7.74 -1.91 -1.44
CA ASP A 18 7.29 -2.54 -2.70
C ASP A 18 8.41 -3.24 -3.51
N ASP A 19 9.60 -3.45 -2.93
CA ASP A 19 10.66 -4.27 -3.51
C ASP A 19 10.41 -5.75 -3.23
N TYR A 20 9.44 -6.30 -3.96
CA TYR A 20 9.01 -7.68 -3.79
C TYR A 20 10.06 -8.71 -4.27
N GLU A 21 10.96 -8.34 -5.17
CA GLU A 21 12.03 -9.25 -5.62
C GLU A 21 13.11 -9.38 -4.55
N GLU A 22 13.54 -8.26 -3.97
CA GLU A 22 14.48 -8.26 -2.84
C GLU A 22 13.87 -8.94 -1.61
N ALA A 23 12.59 -8.67 -1.31
CA ALA A 23 11.89 -9.33 -0.21
C ALA A 23 11.88 -10.87 -0.36
N LEU A 24 11.64 -11.40 -1.57
CA LEU A 24 11.68 -12.84 -1.83
C LEU A 24 13.06 -13.44 -1.57
N ASP A 25 14.12 -12.75 -2.01
CA ASP A 25 15.49 -13.21 -1.82
C ASP A 25 15.83 -13.26 -0.32
N LEU A 26 15.54 -12.18 0.41
CA LEU A 26 15.76 -12.08 1.85
C LEU A 26 14.98 -13.14 2.64
N TYR A 27 13.71 -13.39 2.31
CA TYR A 27 12.93 -14.47 2.94
C TYR A 27 13.49 -15.85 2.60
N SER A 28 14.00 -16.05 1.39
CA SER A 28 14.61 -17.33 0.99
C SER A 28 15.92 -17.57 1.73
N GLN A 29 16.78 -16.56 1.87
CA GLN A 29 17.96 -16.62 2.72
C GLN A 29 17.58 -16.88 4.19
N ALA A 30 16.52 -16.26 4.70
CA ALA A 30 16.05 -16.48 6.07
C ALA A 30 15.61 -17.94 6.30
N ILE A 31 14.99 -18.58 5.29
CA ILE A 31 14.63 -20.01 5.30
C ILE A 31 15.87 -20.91 5.28
N GLU A 32 16.92 -20.55 4.54
CA GLU A 32 18.18 -21.31 4.56
C GLU A 32 18.84 -21.31 5.95
N VAL A 33 18.72 -20.20 6.69
CA VAL A 33 19.23 -20.08 8.06
C VAL A 33 18.30 -20.78 9.07
N ASN A 34 16.98 -20.62 8.94
CA ASN A 34 15.99 -21.28 9.79
C ASN A 34 14.72 -21.66 9.02
N GLY A 35 14.73 -22.86 8.43
CA GLY A 35 13.60 -23.38 7.66
C GLY A 35 12.43 -23.89 8.51
N THR A 36 12.46 -23.72 9.83
CA THR A 36 11.39 -24.22 10.73
C THR A 36 10.40 -23.13 11.16
N TYR A 37 10.65 -21.87 10.81
CA TYR A 37 9.79 -20.76 11.19
C TYR A 37 8.70 -20.52 10.15
N ALA A 38 7.48 -20.98 10.45
CA ALA A 38 6.32 -20.93 9.54
C ALA A 38 6.00 -19.51 9.04
N GLU A 39 6.25 -18.48 9.85
CA GLU A 39 5.92 -17.09 9.48
C GLU A 39 6.76 -16.56 8.31
N ILE A 40 7.99 -17.07 8.11
CA ILE A 40 8.81 -16.71 6.94
C ILE A 40 8.11 -17.19 5.66
N PHE A 41 7.62 -18.43 5.65
CA PHE A 41 6.86 -18.97 4.53
C PHE A 41 5.56 -18.18 4.28
N LEU A 42 4.88 -17.71 5.33
CA LEU A 42 3.68 -16.88 5.16
C LEU A 42 3.97 -15.52 4.54
N LYS A 43 5.07 -14.87 4.94
CA LYS A 43 5.49 -13.60 4.34
C LYS A 43 5.96 -13.79 2.90
N ARG A 44 6.71 -14.86 2.63
CA ARG A 44 7.13 -15.20 1.26
C ARG A 44 5.95 -15.56 0.37
N SER A 45 4.95 -16.29 0.87
CA SER A 45 3.68 -16.55 0.19
C SER A 45 2.94 -15.26 -0.20
N ALA A 46 2.83 -14.31 0.73
CA ALA A 46 2.23 -13.00 0.43
C ALA A 46 3.01 -12.21 -0.64
N THR A 47 4.33 -12.31 -0.61
CA THR A 47 5.22 -11.67 -1.61
C THR A 47 5.04 -12.30 -3.00
N TYR A 48 4.95 -13.64 -3.07
CA TYR A 48 4.62 -14.34 -4.30
C TYR A 48 3.26 -13.92 -4.88
N GLN A 49 2.25 -13.69 -4.05
CA GLN A 49 0.95 -13.18 -4.50
C GLN A 49 1.07 -11.79 -5.13
N LYS A 50 1.82 -10.86 -4.52
CA LYS A 50 2.04 -9.51 -5.09
C LYS A 50 2.73 -9.57 -6.47
N LEU A 51 3.58 -10.58 -6.69
CA LEU A 51 4.22 -10.83 -7.98
C LEU A 51 3.33 -11.60 -8.99
N GLY A 52 2.21 -12.18 -8.56
CA GLY A 52 1.34 -13.02 -9.39
C GLY A 52 1.83 -14.45 -9.57
N LYS A 53 2.68 -14.92 -8.66
CA LYS A 53 3.22 -16.29 -8.60
C LYS A 53 2.37 -17.16 -7.66
N ASP A 54 1.09 -17.36 -8.02
CA ASP A 54 0.10 -17.97 -7.12
C ASP A 54 0.37 -19.45 -6.78
N LYS A 55 1.08 -20.19 -7.65
CA LYS A 55 1.44 -21.59 -7.40
C LYS A 55 2.47 -21.71 -6.28
N GLU A 56 3.49 -20.87 -6.34
CA GLU A 56 4.54 -20.76 -5.34
C GLU A 56 3.97 -20.23 -4.02
N ALA A 57 3.07 -19.24 -4.08
CA ALA A 57 2.34 -18.75 -2.91
C ALA A 57 1.53 -19.84 -2.21
N TYR A 58 0.82 -20.68 -2.99
CA TYR A 58 0.07 -21.82 -2.47
C TYR A 58 1.00 -22.85 -1.80
N GLY A 59 2.14 -23.15 -2.45
CA GLY A 59 3.16 -24.07 -1.91
C GLY A 59 3.68 -23.63 -0.55
N ASP A 60 4.06 -22.35 -0.41
CA ASP A 60 4.54 -21.81 0.86
C ASP A 60 3.47 -21.80 1.96
N ALA A 61 2.22 -21.49 1.61
CA ALA A 61 1.12 -21.53 2.59
C ALA A 61 0.83 -22.95 3.08
N VAL A 62 0.91 -23.96 2.20
CA VAL A 62 0.79 -25.37 2.59
C VAL A 62 1.95 -25.80 3.46
N HIS A 63 3.19 -25.42 3.11
CA HIS A 63 4.36 -25.79 3.90
C HIS A 63 4.35 -25.15 5.29
N ALA A 64 3.89 -23.90 5.41
CA ALA A 64 3.67 -23.27 6.71
C ALA A 64 2.70 -24.08 7.60
N LEU A 65 1.61 -24.61 7.03
CA LEU A 65 0.66 -25.48 7.75
C LEU A 65 1.29 -26.82 8.16
N GLU A 66 2.15 -27.40 7.32
CA GLU A 66 2.90 -28.62 7.67
C GLU A 66 3.81 -28.39 8.88
N LEU A 67 4.57 -27.29 8.89
CA LEU A 67 5.43 -26.91 10.02
C LEU A 67 4.64 -26.69 11.31
N ILE A 68 3.47 -26.05 11.22
CA ILE A 68 2.57 -25.83 12.37
C ILE A 68 2.03 -27.17 12.89
N LYS A 69 1.70 -28.10 11.99
CA LYS A 69 1.23 -29.43 12.37
C LYS A 69 2.33 -30.26 13.05
N GLU A 70 3.57 -30.12 12.61
CA GLU A 70 4.73 -30.78 13.24
C GLU A 70 5.03 -30.22 14.63
N LYS A 71 4.88 -28.90 14.82
CA LYS A 71 5.07 -28.21 16.10
C LYS A 71 3.85 -27.36 16.44
N PRO A 72 2.78 -28.00 16.97
CA PRO A 72 1.57 -27.28 17.34
C PRO A 72 1.87 -26.22 18.39
N SER A 73 1.47 -24.99 18.11
CA SER A 73 1.50 -23.90 19.08
C SER A 73 0.13 -23.76 19.74
N SER A 74 0.10 -23.24 20.96
CA SER A 74 -1.15 -22.77 21.58
C SER A 74 -1.74 -21.55 20.85
N ASP A 75 -0.89 -20.82 20.12
CA ASP A 75 -1.30 -19.70 19.29
C ASP A 75 -1.76 -20.18 17.91
N VAL A 76 -3.08 -20.19 17.71
CA VAL A 76 -3.75 -20.55 16.45
C VAL A 76 -3.73 -19.42 15.41
N THR A 77 -3.21 -18.23 15.75
CA THR A 77 -3.21 -17.06 14.87
C THR A 77 -2.39 -17.32 13.60
N VAL A 78 -1.22 -17.95 13.75
CA VAL A 78 -0.35 -18.29 12.61
C VAL A 78 -1.02 -19.33 11.72
N GLU A 79 -1.71 -20.30 12.30
CA GLU A 79 -2.48 -21.31 11.56
C GLU A 79 -3.63 -20.67 10.77
N ALA A 80 -4.39 -19.77 11.40
CA ALA A 80 -5.45 -19.03 10.73
C ALA A 80 -4.91 -18.20 9.56
N LYS A 81 -3.79 -17.47 9.74
CA LYS A 81 -3.13 -16.72 8.67
C LYS A 81 -2.67 -17.65 7.53
N ALA A 82 -2.16 -18.82 7.86
CA ALA A 82 -1.73 -19.81 6.86
C ALA A 82 -2.91 -20.37 6.05
N GLN A 83 -4.01 -20.71 6.70
CA GLN A 83 -5.25 -21.13 6.04
C GLN A 83 -5.81 -20.01 5.14
N LEU A 84 -5.81 -18.77 5.60
CA LEU A 84 -6.22 -17.62 4.79
C LEU A 84 -5.35 -17.47 3.54
N ARG A 85 -4.02 -17.48 3.67
CA ARG A 85 -3.09 -17.36 2.53
C ARG A 85 -3.26 -18.51 1.54
N LYS A 86 -3.45 -19.74 2.04
CA LYS A 86 -3.76 -20.91 1.21
C LYS A 86 -5.06 -20.72 0.43
N GLY A 87 -6.11 -20.23 1.09
CA GLY A 87 -7.41 -19.97 0.47
C GLY A 87 -7.34 -18.92 -0.63
N VAL A 88 -6.65 -17.80 -0.38
CA VAL A 88 -6.44 -16.73 -1.37
C VAL A 88 -5.63 -17.23 -2.56
N ALA A 89 -4.53 -17.96 -2.33
CA ALA A 89 -3.72 -18.51 -3.41
C ALA A 89 -4.52 -19.53 -4.26
N ALA A 90 -5.29 -20.41 -3.62
CA ALA A 90 -6.15 -21.38 -4.31
C ALA A 90 -7.24 -20.69 -5.16
N PHE A 91 -7.80 -19.58 -4.66
CA PHE A 91 -8.76 -18.77 -5.41
C PHE A 91 -8.15 -18.20 -6.69
N HIS A 92 -6.94 -17.64 -6.63
CA HIS A 92 -6.25 -17.16 -7.84
C HIS A 92 -5.86 -18.29 -8.82
N LEU A 93 -5.63 -19.51 -8.31
CA LEU A 93 -5.44 -20.70 -9.11
C LEU A 93 -6.74 -21.28 -9.70
N GLN A 94 -7.89 -20.62 -9.45
CA GLN A 94 -9.23 -21.06 -9.86
C GLN A 94 -9.68 -22.40 -9.23
N ASP A 95 -9.00 -22.84 -8.16
CA ASP A 95 -9.43 -23.98 -7.36
C ASP A 95 -10.33 -23.49 -6.20
N TYR A 96 -11.56 -23.13 -6.57
CA TYR A 96 -12.52 -22.55 -5.63
C TYR A 96 -13.02 -23.53 -4.56
N GLN A 97 -12.88 -24.83 -4.78
CA GLN A 97 -13.22 -25.85 -3.78
C GLN A 97 -12.17 -25.91 -2.69
N THR A 98 -10.89 -25.97 -3.06
CA THR A 98 -9.79 -25.90 -2.09
C THR A 98 -9.79 -24.55 -1.37
N ALA A 99 -10.06 -23.45 -2.08
CA ALA A 99 -10.19 -22.13 -1.49
C ALA A 99 -11.29 -22.08 -0.44
N LYS A 100 -12.48 -22.64 -0.73
CA LYS A 100 -13.60 -22.71 0.22
C LYS A 100 -13.21 -23.41 1.52
N VAL A 101 -12.62 -24.61 1.41
CA VAL A 101 -12.24 -25.42 2.58
C VAL A 101 -11.21 -24.68 3.44
N ALA A 102 -10.22 -24.04 2.82
CA ALA A 102 -9.18 -23.29 3.53
C ALA A 102 -9.76 -22.03 4.22
N LEU A 103 -10.67 -21.30 3.56
CA LEU A 103 -11.30 -20.12 4.15
C LEU A 103 -12.25 -20.50 5.30
N GLU A 104 -13.02 -21.58 5.18
CA GLU A 104 -13.83 -22.11 6.29
C GLU A 104 -12.97 -22.58 7.47
N ALA A 105 -11.81 -23.20 7.21
CA ALA A 105 -10.85 -23.55 8.24
C ALA A 105 -10.28 -22.30 8.94
N CYS A 106 -9.95 -21.26 8.18
CA CYS A 106 -9.55 -19.98 8.76
C CYS A 106 -10.68 -19.38 9.63
N GLN A 107 -11.94 -19.47 9.18
CA GLN A 107 -13.09 -18.97 9.92
C GLN A 107 -13.30 -19.69 11.24
N ALA A 108 -13.08 -21.01 11.27
CA ALA A 108 -13.18 -21.80 12.49
C ALA A 108 -12.11 -21.44 13.51
N LEU A 109 -10.91 -21.04 13.07
CA LEU A 109 -9.78 -20.69 13.92
C LEU A 109 -9.81 -19.22 14.37
N SER A 110 -10.11 -18.30 13.46
CA SER A 110 -10.13 -16.86 13.72
C SER A 110 -11.15 -16.14 12.83
N PRO A 111 -12.40 -15.99 13.31
CA PRO A 111 -13.44 -15.23 12.61
C PRO A 111 -13.14 -13.73 12.49
N GLU A 112 -12.24 -13.21 13.32
CA GLU A 112 -11.89 -11.78 13.39
C GLU A 112 -10.95 -11.34 12.26
N GLN A 113 -10.48 -12.25 11.42
CA GLN A 113 -9.67 -11.94 10.24
C GLN A 113 -10.46 -11.04 9.28
N ARG A 114 -10.01 -9.79 9.12
CA ARG A 114 -10.83 -8.72 8.50
C ARG A 114 -11.10 -8.96 7.01
N THR A 115 -10.16 -9.55 6.26
CA THR A 115 -10.37 -9.88 4.83
C THR A 115 -11.11 -11.20 4.61
N LEU A 116 -11.31 -12.03 5.63
CA LEU A 116 -11.85 -13.37 5.44
C LEU A 116 -13.27 -13.34 4.83
N ALA A 117 -14.11 -12.42 5.29
CA ALA A 117 -15.48 -12.28 4.81
C ALA A 117 -15.55 -11.88 3.32
N SER A 118 -14.64 -11.00 2.85
CA SER A 118 -14.59 -10.61 1.43
C SER A 118 -14.16 -11.78 0.56
N TRP A 119 -13.15 -12.54 0.99
CA TRP A 119 -12.68 -13.72 0.27
C TRP A 119 -13.72 -14.84 0.20
N ILE A 120 -14.44 -15.10 1.29
CA ILE A 120 -15.56 -16.07 1.29
C ILE A 120 -16.63 -15.63 0.29
N ARG A 121 -17.06 -14.37 0.34
CA ARG A 121 -18.07 -13.82 -0.59
C ARG A 121 -17.61 -13.91 -2.05
N LYS A 122 -16.35 -13.60 -2.35
CA LYS A 122 -15.77 -13.72 -3.69
C LYS A 122 -15.75 -15.18 -4.17
N ASN A 123 -15.31 -16.09 -3.32
CA ASN A 123 -15.24 -17.51 -3.64
C ASN A 123 -16.62 -18.12 -3.90
N ASP A 124 -17.62 -17.78 -3.08
CA ASP A 124 -19.00 -18.25 -3.27
C ASP A 124 -19.62 -17.72 -4.57
N GLN A 125 -19.29 -16.49 -4.98
CA GLN A 125 -19.73 -15.95 -6.28
C GLN A 125 -19.14 -16.73 -7.46
N GLU A 126 -17.85 -17.06 -7.42
CA GLU A 126 -17.22 -17.85 -8.48
C GLU A 126 -17.74 -19.30 -8.51
N LEU A 127 -17.95 -19.92 -7.35
CA LEU A 127 -18.59 -21.24 -7.25
C LEU A 127 -20.02 -21.26 -7.80
N ALA A 128 -20.77 -20.17 -7.64
CA ALA A 128 -22.13 -20.07 -8.17
C ALA A 128 -22.15 -19.87 -9.71
N LYS A 129 -21.10 -19.26 -10.28
CA LYS A 129 -20.94 -19.09 -11.74
C LYS A 129 -20.56 -20.40 -12.43
N LEU A 130 -19.86 -21.29 -11.73
CA LEU A 130 -19.52 -22.59 -12.29
C LEU A 130 -20.78 -23.42 -12.53
N PRO A 131 -20.91 -24.09 -13.69
CA PRO A 131 -22.00 -25.01 -13.91
C PRO A 131 -21.96 -26.05 -12.79
N LYS A 132 -23.09 -26.23 -12.10
CA LYS A 132 -23.27 -27.18 -11.00
C LYS A 132 -22.92 -28.57 -11.55
N ALA A 133 -21.65 -28.95 -11.47
CA ALA A 133 -21.19 -30.26 -11.85
C ALA A 133 -21.95 -31.22 -10.93
N ALA A 134 -22.76 -32.08 -11.53
CA ALA A 134 -23.43 -33.15 -10.82
C ALA A 134 -22.36 -33.87 -10.01
N THR A 135 -22.50 -33.83 -8.69
CA THR A 135 -21.72 -34.63 -7.74
C THR A 135 -21.58 -36.06 -8.23
N PRO A 136 -20.36 -36.60 -8.33
CA PRO A 136 -20.11 -37.96 -7.93
C PRO A 136 -19.70 -37.93 -6.45
N ALA A 137 -20.42 -38.74 -5.69
CA ALA A 137 -20.20 -38.98 -4.27
C ALA A 137 -18.74 -39.41 -3.96
N THR A 138 -18.30 -38.99 -2.77
CA THR A 138 -17.42 -39.73 -1.85
C THR A 138 -16.15 -40.36 -2.43
N ALA A 139 -15.01 -39.72 -2.16
CA ALA A 139 -13.77 -40.44 -1.84
C ALA A 139 -12.95 -39.62 -0.84
N ALA A 140 -13.17 -39.88 0.44
CA ALA A 140 -12.23 -39.57 1.50
C ALA A 140 -11.02 -40.54 1.42
N PRO A 141 -9.90 -40.23 2.10
CA PRO A 141 -8.54 -40.51 1.63
C PRO A 141 -8.03 -41.88 2.06
N THR A 142 -7.19 -42.51 1.22
CA THR A 142 -6.34 -43.62 1.64
C THR A 142 -4.90 -43.16 1.67
N ALA A 143 -4.40 -42.91 2.90
CA ALA A 143 -2.99 -42.96 3.21
C ALA A 143 -2.58 -44.43 3.41
N ALA A 144 -1.54 -44.88 2.69
CA ALA A 144 -0.69 -45.99 3.08
C ALA A 144 0.60 -45.99 2.25
N ALA A 145 1.69 -45.50 2.85
CA ALA A 145 3.03 -46.04 2.59
C ALA A 145 3.21 -47.34 3.42
N PRO A 146 4.33 -48.09 3.39
CA PRO A 146 5.51 -48.10 2.49
C PRO A 146 5.86 -49.53 1.99
N ALA A 147 6.77 -49.67 1.02
CA ALA A 147 7.51 -50.93 0.82
C ALA A 147 8.88 -50.70 0.17
N THR A 148 9.89 -50.58 1.03
CA THR A 148 11.30 -50.87 0.74
C THR A 148 11.50 -52.39 0.61
N VAL A 149 12.22 -52.82 -0.43
CA VAL A 149 13.47 -53.62 -0.46
C VAL A 149 13.52 -54.56 -1.66
N ALA A 150 14.56 -54.44 -2.49
CA ALA A 150 15.46 -55.56 -2.82
C ALA A 150 16.57 -55.08 -3.76
N ALA A 151 17.79 -55.20 -3.25
CA ALA A 151 19.05 -54.91 -3.91
C ALA A 151 19.37 -55.90 -5.03
N ALA A 152 20.14 -55.44 -6.04
CA ALA A 152 21.32 -56.15 -6.54
C ALA A 152 22.11 -55.24 -7.51
N ALA A 153 23.20 -54.65 -7.01
CA ALA A 153 24.38 -54.29 -7.81
C ALA A 153 25.21 -55.57 -8.07
N PRO A 154 26.16 -55.63 -9.02
CA PRO A 154 27.39 -54.80 -9.01
C PRO A 154 27.75 -54.20 -10.39
N ALA A 155 28.18 -52.93 -10.43
CA ALA A 155 29.57 -52.47 -10.54
C ALA A 155 30.21 -52.64 -11.92
N ALA A 156 30.38 -51.51 -12.63
CA ALA A 156 31.48 -51.27 -13.57
C ALA A 156 31.67 -49.75 -13.75
N GLU A 157 32.68 -49.25 -13.03
CA GLU A 157 33.76 -48.36 -13.45
C GLU A 157 33.51 -47.07 -14.27
N VAL A 158 34.11 -46.02 -13.72
CA VAL A 158 34.14 -44.60 -14.09
C VAL A 158 35.05 -44.33 -15.29
N THR A 159 34.63 -43.44 -16.19
CA THR A 159 35.53 -42.42 -16.80
C THR A 159 34.73 -41.15 -17.13
N PRO A 160 35.30 -39.93 -16.95
CA PRO A 160 34.62 -38.66 -17.20
C PRO A 160 34.99 -38.08 -18.57
N VAL A 161 34.02 -37.49 -19.28
CA VAL A 161 34.30 -36.60 -20.43
C VAL A 161 33.54 -35.29 -20.25
N VAL A 162 34.33 -34.23 -20.15
CA VAL A 162 33.95 -32.82 -20.21
C VAL A 162 33.62 -32.41 -21.65
N SER A 163 32.54 -31.64 -21.87
CA SER A 163 32.41 -30.64 -22.96
C SER A 163 31.05 -29.94 -22.83
N ALA A 164 30.97 -28.73 -22.29
CA ALA A 164 31.15 -27.46 -22.98
C ALA A 164 29.90 -26.97 -23.74
N VAL A 165 29.28 -25.98 -23.10
CA VAL A 165 28.32 -24.96 -23.53
C VAL A 165 28.43 -24.53 -25.00
N ALA A 166 27.27 -24.46 -25.67
CA ALA A 166 27.04 -23.50 -26.75
C ALA A 166 25.57 -23.03 -26.73
N SER A 167 25.36 -21.85 -26.15
CA SER A 167 24.11 -21.11 -26.11
C SER A 167 23.80 -20.50 -27.47
N THR A 168 22.58 -20.67 -27.97
CA THR A 168 21.98 -19.75 -28.95
C THR A 168 20.62 -19.30 -28.44
N PRO A 169 20.34 -17.98 -28.36
CA PRO A 169 19.08 -17.47 -27.86
C PRO A 169 18.02 -17.51 -28.98
N VAL A 170 16.93 -18.20 -28.74
CA VAL A 170 15.71 -18.09 -29.56
C VAL A 170 14.99 -16.80 -29.15
N PRO A 171 14.63 -15.90 -30.09
CA PRO A 171 13.94 -14.66 -29.75
C PRO A 171 12.51 -14.97 -29.31
N ALA A 172 12.17 -14.54 -28.09
CA ALA A 172 10.82 -14.65 -27.53
C ALA A 172 9.82 -13.81 -28.35
N PRO A 173 8.62 -14.33 -28.68
CA PRO A 173 7.55 -13.50 -29.20
C PRO A 173 7.02 -12.59 -28.10
N LEU A 174 6.92 -11.29 -28.42
CA LEU A 174 6.39 -10.24 -27.56
C LEU A 174 4.92 -10.52 -27.21
N THR A 175 4.67 -10.88 -25.95
CA THR A 175 3.32 -10.96 -25.39
C THR A 175 2.81 -9.53 -25.11
N PRO A 176 1.58 -9.16 -25.52
CA PRO A 176 1.00 -7.84 -25.21
C PRO A 176 0.83 -7.65 -23.70
N ALA A 177 1.31 -6.53 -23.18
CA ALA A 177 1.18 -6.16 -21.79
C ALA A 177 -0.30 -6.13 -21.35
N ALA A 178 -0.67 -7.00 -20.41
CA ALA A 178 -1.89 -6.84 -19.65
C ALA A 178 -1.77 -5.53 -18.87
N HIS A 179 -2.67 -4.57 -19.11
CA HIS A 179 -2.74 -3.35 -18.34
C HIS A 179 -3.09 -3.68 -16.88
N ARG A 180 -2.07 -3.95 -16.05
CA ARG A 180 -2.20 -3.96 -14.59
C ARG A 180 -2.69 -2.59 -14.15
N VAL A 181 -3.80 -2.56 -13.42
CA VAL A 181 -4.33 -1.32 -12.82
C VAL A 181 -3.31 -0.83 -11.80
N ARG A 182 -2.74 0.35 -12.06
CA ARG A 182 -1.80 1.01 -11.16
C ARG A 182 -2.57 1.77 -10.08
N HIS A 183 -2.06 1.77 -8.85
CA HIS A 183 -2.48 2.70 -7.81
C HIS A 183 -1.26 3.47 -7.30
N GLU A 184 -1.51 4.63 -6.71
CA GLU A 184 -0.52 5.50 -6.07
C GLU A 184 -1.16 6.05 -4.81
N TRP A 185 -0.36 6.36 -3.79
CA TRP A 185 -0.87 6.98 -2.58
C TRP A 185 0.06 8.09 -2.12
N TYR A 186 -0.53 9.09 -1.48
CA TYR A 186 0.19 10.18 -0.83
C TYR A 186 -0.56 10.56 0.45
N GLN A 187 0.07 11.36 1.29
CA GLN A 187 -0.51 11.70 2.58
C GLN A 187 -0.20 13.14 2.99
N ASN A 188 -1.14 13.71 3.73
CA ASN A 188 -0.98 14.94 4.49
C ASN A 188 -1.08 14.61 5.99
N ASP A 189 -0.99 15.61 6.85
CA ASP A 189 -1.07 15.42 8.30
C ASP A 189 -2.44 14.89 8.78
N THR A 190 -3.48 15.08 7.96
CA THR A 190 -4.87 14.75 8.28
C THR A 190 -5.44 13.59 7.46
N PHE A 191 -5.00 13.43 6.20
CA PHE A 191 -5.59 12.48 5.26
C PHE A 191 -4.52 11.65 4.55
N VAL A 192 -4.82 10.38 4.29
CA VAL A 192 -4.11 9.51 3.35
C VAL A 192 -4.97 9.41 2.09
N THR A 193 -4.44 9.80 0.94
CA THR A 193 -5.16 9.75 -0.33
C THR A 193 -4.59 8.67 -1.23
N ILE A 194 -5.43 7.73 -1.65
CA ILE A 194 -5.10 6.63 -2.56
C ILE A 194 -5.78 6.90 -3.90
N SER A 195 -4.99 6.97 -4.96
CA SER A 195 -5.42 7.14 -6.35
C SER A 195 -5.30 5.84 -7.11
N VAL A 196 -6.43 5.22 -7.48
CA VAL A 196 -6.47 4.00 -8.28
C VAL A 196 -6.78 4.36 -9.73
N PHE A 197 -5.84 4.14 -10.65
CA PHE A 197 -5.96 4.59 -12.04
C PHE A 197 -6.77 3.60 -12.90
N ILE A 198 -8.09 3.78 -12.90
CA ILE A 198 -9.02 3.01 -13.73
C ILE A 198 -9.83 3.97 -14.62
N LYS A 199 -9.84 3.70 -15.93
CA LYS A 199 -10.59 4.51 -16.89
C LYS A 199 -12.04 4.05 -17.00
N ASN A 200 -12.94 5.02 -17.10
CA ASN A 200 -14.35 4.83 -17.45
C ASN A 200 -15.15 3.97 -16.45
N VAL A 201 -14.92 4.17 -15.14
CA VAL A 201 -15.68 3.51 -14.07
C VAL A 201 -16.95 4.29 -13.78
N LYS A 202 -18.09 3.60 -13.71
CA LYS A 202 -19.36 4.19 -13.24
C LYS A 202 -19.39 4.17 -11.71
N LYS A 203 -19.97 5.21 -11.09
CA LYS A 203 -20.11 5.31 -9.63
C LYS A 203 -20.77 4.07 -9.00
N ASP A 204 -21.76 3.50 -9.67
CA ASP A 204 -22.50 2.32 -9.18
C ASP A 204 -21.73 0.98 -9.34
N ALA A 205 -20.60 0.99 -10.05
CA ALA A 205 -19.79 -0.20 -10.30
C ALA A 205 -18.58 -0.34 -9.35
N ALA A 206 -18.38 0.63 -8.46
CA ALA A 206 -17.33 0.65 -7.44
C ALA A 206 -17.95 0.47 -6.05
N GLU A 207 -17.56 -0.60 -5.36
CA GLU A 207 -17.90 -0.87 -3.96
C GLU A 207 -16.64 -0.63 -3.13
N ILE A 208 -16.69 0.36 -2.23
CA ILE A 208 -15.57 0.75 -1.37
C ILE A 208 -16.04 0.62 0.08
N ILE A 209 -15.31 -0.16 0.87
CA ILE A 209 -15.62 -0.45 2.26
C ILE A 209 -14.48 0.07 3.12
N PHE A 210 -14.81 0.99 4.03
CA PHE A 210 -13.91 1.53 5.03
C PHE A 210 -14.11 0.81 6.36
N THR A 211 -13.03 0.37 6.96
CA THR A 211 -12.99 -0.18 8.32
C THR A 211 -11.91 0.55 9.11
N ASP A 212 -11.95 0.50 10.44
CA ASP A 212 -11.04 1.23 11.35
C ASP A 212 -9.55 1.13 10.99
N GLN A 213 -9.10 0.08 10.29
CA GLN A 213 -7.71 -0.08 9.87
C GLN A 213 -7.60 -1.00 8.63
N ALA A 214 -8.62 -1.00 7.77
CA ALA A 214 -8.60 -1.74 6.51
C ALA A 214 -9.40 -1.00 5.44
N LEU A 215 -8.97 -1.13 4.19
CA LEU A 215 -9.67 -0.62 3.02
C LEU A 215 -9.88 -1.76 2.02
N SER A 216 -11.12 -2.02 1.63
CA SER A 216 -11.44 -2.92 0.53
C SER A 216 -12.09 -2.13 -0.60
N VAL A 217 -11.51 -2.22 -1.79
CA VAL A 217 -11.98 -1.60 -3.02
C VAL A 217 -12.28 -2.71 -4.01
N SER A 218 -13.50 -2.75 -4.53
CA SER A 218 -13.93 -3.69 -5.56
C SER A 218 -14.59 -2.92 -6.70
N VAL A 219 -14.04 -3.02 -7.91
CA VAL A 219 -14.48 -2.26 -9.07
C VAL A 219 -14.72 -3.20 -10.24
N LYS A 220 -15.94 -3.18 -10.78
CA LYS A 220 -16.26 -3.90 -12.02
C LYS A 220 -15.84 -3.08 -13.22
N MET A 221 -14.82 -3.52 -13.96
CA MET A 221 -14.35 -2.79 -15.13
C MET A 221 -15.30 -2.96 -16.32
N PRO A 222 -15.44 -1.95 -17.19
CA PRO A 222 -16.24 -2.05 -18.41
C PRO A 222 -15.70 -3.08 -19.41
N THR A 223 -14.44 -3.52 -19.24
CA THR A 223 -13.80 -4.61 -20.00
C THR A 223 -14.25 -6.01 -19.57
N GLY A 224 -15.10 -6.12 -18.55
CA GLY A 224 -15.62 -7.39 -18.02
C GLY A 224 -14.74 -8.06 -16.96
N SER A 225 -13.61 -7.45 -16.58
CA SER A 225 -12.73 -7.92 -15.51
C SER A 225 -13.01 -7.17 -14.20
N ASP A 226 -13.00 -7.88 -13.07
CA ASP A 226 -13.16 -7.27 -11.75
C ASP A 226 -11.79 -6.89 -11.18
N TYR A 227 -11.61 -5.64 -10.78
CA TYR A 227 -10.43 -5.17 -10.05
C TYR A 227 -10.73 -5.14 -8.56
N SER A 228 -9.88 -5.75 -7.74
CA SER A 228 -10.00 -5.66 -6.29
C SER A 228 -8.67 -5.29 -5.66
N LEU A 229 -8.68 -4.25 -4.82
CA LEU A 229 -7.58 -3.83 -3.99
C LEU A 229 -7.98 -4.01 -2.52
N GLU A 230 -7.22 -4.79 -1.79
CA GLU A 230 -7.43 -5.01 -0.36
C GLU A 230 -6.18 -4.58 0.40
N LEU A 231 -6.33 -3.57 1.25
CA LEU A 231 -5.29 -3.06 2.14
C LEU A 231 -5.67 -3.47 3.58
N ASP A 232 -5.02 -4.51 4.09
CA ASP A 232 -5.21 -4.99 5.47
C ASP A 232 -3.94 -5.67 6.02
N PRO A 233 -3.36 -5.20 7.14
CA PRO A 233 -3.75 -4.02 7.91
C PRO A 233 -3.21 -2.71 7.28
N LEU A 234 -3.98 -1.62 7.36
CA LEU A 234 -3.44 -0.27 7.15
C LEU A 234 -2.46 0.08 8.27
N SER A 235 -1.44 0.89 7.96
CA SER A 235 -0.36 1.19 8.92
C SER A 235 -0.85 1.92 10.18
N HIS A 236 -1.89 2.75 10.07
CA HIS A 236 -2.56 3.31 11.23
C HIS A 236 -4.08 3.25 11.10
N LYS A 237 -4.74 3.46 12.24
CA LYS A 237 -6.19 3.55 12.31
C LYS A 237 -6.71 4.80 11.58
N ILE A 238 -7.85 4.62 10.92
CA ILE A 238 -8.55 5.64 10.17
C ILE A 238 -9.95 5.85 10.78
N ILE A 239 -10.57 6.98 10.49
CA ILE A 239 -11.95 7.27 10.87
C ILE A 239 -12.85 6.95 9.67
N PRO A 240 -13.58 5.82 9.66
CA PRO A 240 -14.39 5.42 8.51
C PRO A 240 -15.50 6.44 8.20
N SER A 241 -16.08 7.06 9.23
CA SER A 241 -17.18 8.02 9.10
C SER A 241 -16.80 9.32 8.39
N GLU A 242 -15.52 9.68 8.40
CA GLU A 242 -15.01 10.92 7.79
C GLU A 242 -14.12 10.65 6.57
N SER A 243 -14.00 9.37 6.18
CA SER A 243 -13.32 8.96 4.96
C SER A 243 -14.24 9.16 3.76
N LYS A 244 -13.70 9.66 2.65
CA LYS A 244 -14.45 10.02 1.44
C LYS A 244 -13.87 9.30 0.23
N TYR A 245 -14.68 9.09 -0.80
CA TYR A 245 -14.18 8.63 -2.10
C TYR A 245 -14.85 9.39 -3.24
N GLU A 246 -14.12 9.57 -4.32
CA GLU A 246 -14.58 10.17 -5.56
C GLU A 246 -14.19 9.29 -6.74
N VAL A 247 -15.17 8.88 -7.53
CA VAL A 247 -14.97 8.11 -8.76
C VAL A 247 -14.91 9.10 -9.92
N LEU A 248 -13.71 9.32 -10.47
CA LEU A 248 -13.49 10.13 -11.67
C LEU A 248 -13.43 9.22 -12.91
N SER A 249 -13.44 9.84 -14.10
CA SER A 249 -13.38 9.11 -15.38
C SER A 249 -12.01 8.49 -15.67
N THR A 250 -10.96 8.98 -15.02
CA THR A 250 -9.56 8.56 -15.23
C THR A 250 -8.94 7.83 -14.03
N LYS A 251 -9.51 8.01 -12.83
CA LYS A 251 -9.04 7.42 -11.56
C LYS A 251 -10.14 7.40 -10.51
N ILE A 252 -9.96 6.61 -9.47
CA ILE A 252 -10.76 6.64 -8.25
C ILE A 252 -9.86 7.22 -7.16
N GLU A 253 -10.29 8.31 -6.53
CA GLU A 253 -9.60 8.90 -5.39
C GLU A 253 -10.29 8.50 -4.10
N ILE A 254 -9.51 8.00 -3.15
CA ILE A 254 -9.99 7.53 -1.86
C ILE A 254 -9.23 8.30 -0.79
N GLN A 255 -9.93 9.10 0.00
CA GLN A 255 -9.37 9.88 1.09
C GLN A 255 -9.73 9.22 2.42
N LEU A 256 -8.72 8.66 3.08
CA LEU A 256 -8.83 8.08 4.40
C LEU A 256 -8.45 9.14 5.43
N LYS A 257 -9.33 9.45 6.38
CA LYS A 257 -9.00 10.37 7.47
C LYS A 257 -8.24 9.63 8.56
N LYS A 258 -7.07 10.15 8.95
CA LYS A 258 -6.26 9.58 10.02
C LYS A 258 -6.96 9.77 11.37
N GLU A 259 -6.97 8.74 12.22
CA GLU A 259 -7.46 8.86 13.60
C GLU A 259 -6.47 9.67 14.46
N VAL A 260 -5.17 9.44 14.25
CA VAL A 260 -4.11 10.18 14.94
C VAL A 260 -3.49 11.20 13.99
N PHE A 261 -3.76 12.47 14.24
CA PHE A 261 -3.19 13.59 13.51
C PHE A 261 -1.68 13.71 13.80
N ALA A 262 -0.91 14.14 12.79
CA ALA A 262 0.56 14.32 12.85
C ALA A 262 1.42 13.04 12.81
N ILE A 263 0.85 11.86 12.55
CA ILE A 263 1.64 10.66 12.21
C ILE A 263 1.78 10.56 10.68
N LYS A 264 3.03 10.50 10.22
CA LYS A 264 3.36 10.15 8.83
C LYS A 264 3.48 8.65 8.72
N TRP A 265 2.68 8.06 7.83
CA TRP A 265 2.68 6.64 7.56
C TRP A 265 3.97 6.30 6.79
N GLY A 266 4.78 5.37 7.28
CA GLY A 266 5.97 4.89 6.58
C GLY A 266 5.60 3.98 5.40
N ALA A 267 4.53 3.20 5.56
CA ALA A 267 3.95 2.35 4.53
C ALA A 267 2.43 2.50 4.47
N LEU A 268 1.79 1.96 3.43
CA LEU A 268 0.32 1.92 3.34
C LEU A 268 -0.25 0.67 4.03
N GLU A 269 0.50 -0.43 4.04
CA GLU A 269 0.13 -1.73 4.61
C GLU A 269 1.18 -2.20 5.63
N GLY A 270 0.75 -2.87 6.72
CA GLY A 270 1.62 -3.52 7.71
C GLY A 270 1.81 -2.76 9.01
N ASP A 271 2.52 -3.37 9.97
CA ASP A 271 2.92 -2.71 11.22
C ASP A 271 3.99 -1.66 10.92
N ASP A 272 3.70 -0.40 11.23
CA ASP A 272 4.63 0.71 11.03
C ASP A 272 5.79 0.59 12.04
N VAL A 273 6.89 -0.03 11.63
CA VAL A 273 8.14 -0.10 12.42
C VAL A 273 8.79 1.28 12.60
N ASN A 274 8.26 2.32 11.96
CA ASN A 274 8.71 3.70 12.08
C ASN A 274 7.80 4.58 12.96
N ALA A 275 6.87 3.97 13.72
CA ALA A 275 6.13 4.64 14.80
C ALA A 275 7.01 4.99 16.03
N GLY A 276 8.32 5.16 15.82
CA GLY A 276 9.36 5.35 16.82
C GLY A 276 10.26 6.56 16.57
N SER A 277 9.71 7.70 16.15
CA SER A 277 10.35 9.02 16.31
C SER A 277 9.29 10.10 16.06
N MET A 278 8.42 10.40 17.02
CA MET A 278 8.57 11.60 17.87
C MET A 278 7.65 11.55 19.11
N ALA A 279 7.08 10.39 19.44
CA ALA A 279 6.12 10.24 20.55
C ALA A 279 6.78 9.75 21.85
N ALA A 280 7.87 10.39 22.27
CA ALA A 280 8.40 10.24 23.63
C ALA A 280 9.32 11.42 24.02
N VAL A 281 8.77 12.63 24.06
CA VAL A 281 9.24 13.64 25.02
C VAL A 281 8.05 14.08 25.85
N SER A 282 8.20 13.87 27.16
CA SER A 282 7.21 14.16 28.19
C SER A 282 6.56 15.52 28.04
N ALA A 283 5.27 15.54 28.38
CA ALA A 283 4.52 16.71 28.81
C ALA A 283 5.35 17.58 29.76
N GLY A 284 5.55 18.85 29.39
CA GLY A 284 6.09 19.87 30.28
C GLY A 284 7.20 20.73 29.68
N ALA A 285 6.89 21.54 28.66
CA ALA A 285 7.43 22.89 28.46
C ALA A 285 6.95 23.43 27.11
N THR A 286 6.24 24.55 27.12
CA THR A 286 6.04 25.37 25.92
C THR A 286 7.41 25.88 25.46
N PRO A 287 7.79 25.76 24.17
CA PRO A 287 8.97 26.46 23.67
C PRO A 287 8.66 27.96 23.66
N ALA A 288 9.14 28.68 24.67
CA ALA A 288 9.17 30.13 24.67
C ALA A 288 10.26 30.59 23.69
N TYR A 289 9.86 30.85 22.44
CA TYR A 289 10.70 31.55 21.47
C TYR A 289 10.56 33.07 21.72
N PRO A 290 11.65 33.86 21.72
CA PRO A 290 11.58 35.26 22.13
C PRO A 290 10.97 36.09 20.98
N THR A 291 9.66 36.32 21.02
CA THR A 291 8.98 37.17 20.03
C THR A 291 8.84 38.59 20.54
N SER A 292 9.57 39.51 19.89
CA SER A 292 9.49 40.96 20.08
C SER A 292 8.33 41.54 19.26
N SER A 293 7.08 41.26 19.63
CA SER A 293 5.92 41.89 18.99
C SER A 293 4.73 42.02 19.95
N LYS A 294 4.25 43.26 20.16
CA LYS A 294 3.24 43.64 21.16
C LYS A 294 1.79 43.57 20.67
N LYS A 295 1.40 42.61 19.81
CA LYS A 295 -0.01 42.35 19.49
C LYS A 295 -0.26 40.86 19.23
N ALA A 296 -1.00 40.21 20.12
CA ALA A 296 -1.49 38.84 19.92
C ALA A 296 -2.71 38.88 18.98
N LYS A 297 -2.60 38.30 17.78
CA LYS A 297 -3.72 38.08 16.86
C LYS A 297 -4.21 36.65 17.07
N ASN A 298 -5.52 36.48 17.27
CA ASN A 298 -6.14 35.22 17.74
C ASN A 298 -6.47 34.30 16.55
N TRP A 299 -5.60 33.31 16.30
CA TRP A 299 -5.65 32.42 15.14
C TRP A 299 -6.77 31.36 15.19
N ASP A 300 -7.28 31.05 16.38
CA ASP A 300 -8.38 30.10 16.56
C ASP A 300 -9.72 30.60 15.99
N ALA A 301 -9.90 31.91 15.87
CA ALA A 301 -11.12 32.49 15.29
C ALA A 301 -11.15 32.34 13.76
N LEU A 302 -10.00 32.46 13.09
CA LEU A 302 -9.86 32.34 11.64
C LEU A 302 -10.07 30.89 11.16
N ALA A 303 -9.58 29.91 11.92
CA ALA A 303 -9.77 28.49 11.62
C ALA A 303 -11.25 28.08 11.68
N LYS A 304 -12.04 28.75 12.52
CA LYS A 304 -13.47 28.46 12.72
C LYS A 304 -14.37 29.06 11.63
N GLU A 305 -13.92 30.13 10.98
CA GLU A 305 -14.62 30.77 9.87
C GLU A 305 -14.35 30.02 8.54
N ALA A 306 -13.13 29.50 8.36
CA ALA A 306 -12.75 28.69 7.18
C ALA A 306 -13.44 27.32 7.09
N ALA A 307 -13.90 26.76 8.22
CA ALA A 307 -14.55 25.45 8.25
C ALA A 307 -16.03 25.47 7.79
N ASN A 308 -16.62 26.65 7.54
CA ASN A 308 -18.04 26.80 7.18
C ASN A 308 -18.32 27.09 5.71
N GLU A 309 -17.30 27.25 4.86
CA GLU A 309 -17.47 27.41 3.41
C GLU A 309 -16.48 26.53 2.65
N GLU A 310 -16.79 25.25 2.50
CA GLU A 310 -16.00 24.35 1.66
C GLU A 310 -16.92 23.53 0.74
N ASP A 311 -17.41 24.19 -0.31
CA ASP A 311 -17.92 23.51 -1.50
C ASP A 311 -17.41 24.21 -2.77
N LYS A 312 -16.42 23.55 -3.38
CA LYS A 312 -15.97 23.60 -4.79
C LYS A 312 -15.39 24.90 -5.37
N ALA A 313 -14.11 24.77 -5.78
CA ALA A 313 -13.38 25.56 -6.78
C ALA A 313 -12.68 26.86 -6.34
N ASP A 314 -12.10 26.91 -5.14
CA ASP A 314 -11.63 28.17 -4.57
C ASP A 314 -10.18 28.17 -4.02
N GLY A 315 -9.28 27.32 -4.55
CA GLY A 315 -7.86 27.37 -4.14
C GLY A 315 -7.19 28.72 -4.45
N ASP A 316 -7.32 29.21 -5.69
CA ASP A 316 -6.74 30.49 -6.12
C ASP A 316 -7.46 31.71 -5.54
N LYS A 317 -8.77 31.60 -5.31
CA LYS A 317 -9.56 32.71 -4.76
C LYS A 317 -9.41 32.79 -3.24
N ALA A 318 -9.30 31.69 -2.49
CA ALA A 318 -8.90 31.70 -1.09
C ALA A 318 -7.48 32.26 -0.91
N LEU A 319 -6.55 31.92 -1.81
CA LEU A 319 -5.20 32.48 -1.83
C LEU A 319 -5.23 34.00 -2.12
N ASN A 320 -6.02 34.44 -3.11
CA ASN A 320 -6.20 35.86 -3.42
C ASN A 320 -6.94 36.63 -2.32
N GLN A 321 -7.90 36.01 -1.64
CA GLN A 321 -8.58 36.59 -0.48
C GLN A 321 -7.60 36.77 0.68
N LEU A 322 -6.76 35.77 0.95
CA LEU A 322 -5.69 35.85 1.93
C LEU A 322 -4.70 36.98 1.58
N PHE A 323 -4.26 37.10 0.33
CA PHE A 323 -3.42 38.23 -0.09
C PHE A 323 -4.12 39.58 0.02
N SER A 324 -5.41 39.65 -0.29
CA SER A 324 -6.20 40.88 -0.15
C SER A 324 -6.34 41.31 1.31
N GLN A 325 -6.46 40.36 2.24
CA GLN A 325 -6.58 40.61 3.66
C GLN A 325 -5.24 41.04 4.25
N ILE A 326 -4.14 40.38 3.85
CA ILE A 326 -2.77 40.79 4.19
C ILE A 326 -2.49 42.20 3.66
N TYR A 327 -2.89 42.53 2.43
CA TYR A 327 -2.69 43.87 1.87
C TYR A 327 -3.54 44.93 2.57
N LYS A 328 -4.77 44.64 2.98
CA LYS A 328 -5.63 45.60 3.70
C LYS A 328 -5.08 45.94 5.08
N ASP A 329 -4.58 44.94 5.81
CA ASP A 329 -4.06 45.07 7.17
C ASP A 329 -2.57 45.47 7.25
N ALA A 330 -1.88 45.51 6.11
CA ALA A 330 -0.45 45.82 6.03
C ALA A 330 -0.13 47.32 6.15
N ASP A 331 1.02 47.61 6.76
CA ASP A 331 1.63 48.94 6.82
C ASP A 331 2.04 49.41 5.41
N ASP A 332 2.14 50.73 5.19
CA ASP A 332 2.40 51.30 3.85
C ASP A 332 3.70 50.82 3.21
N ASP A 333 4.74 50.54 4.01
CA ASP A 333 6.00 49.99 3.51
C ASP A 333 5.85 48.52 3.07
N THR A 334 5.08 47.74 3.80
CA THR A 334 4.75 46.33 3.48
C THR A 334 3.93 46.26 2.18
N LYS A 335 2.95 47.17 2.00
CA LYS A 335 2.18 47.30 0.75
C LYS A 335 3.06 47.66 -0.44
N ARG A 336 4.02 48.56 -0.24
CA ARG A 336 4.99 48.95 -1.27
C ARG A 336 5.93 47.80 -1.63
N ALA A 337 6.39 47.03 -0.64
CA ALA A 337 7.23 45.85 -0.86
C ALA A 337 6.48 44.79 -1.66
N MET A 338 5.24 44.49 -1.28
CA MET A 338 4.38 43.52 -1.96
C MET A 338 4.10 43.93 -3.42
N MET A 339 3.76 45.20 -3.66
CA MET A 339 3.46 45.69 -5.01
C MET A 339 4.71 45.70 -5.89
N LYS A 340 5.85 46.13 -5.35
CA LYS A 340 7.12 46.16 -6.09
C LYS A 340 7.61 44.75 -6.40
N SER A 341 7.60 43.84 -5.43
CA SER A 341 8.01 42.44 -5.65
C SER A 341 7.08 41.73 -6.62
N PHE A 342 5.77 41.96 -6.53
CA PHE A 342 4.80 41.36 -7.45
C PHE A 342 4.99 41.84 -8.88
N THR A 343 5.22 43.14 -9.06
CA THR A 343 5.43 43.76 -10.39
C THR A 343 6.77 43.34 -10.99
N GLU A 344 7.85 43.34 -10.21
CA GLU A 344 9.20 42.98 -10.68
C GLU A 344 9.37 41.47 -10.92
N SER A 345 8.69 40.63 -10.13
CA SER A 345 8.75 39.16 -10.28
C SER A 345 7.71 38.59 -11.25
N ASN A 346 6.97 39.44 -11.99
CA ASN A 346 5.87 39.01 -12.86
C ASN A 346 4.83 38.11 -12.13
N GLY A 347 4.55 38.41 -10.87
CA GLY A 347 3.59 37.68 -10.05
C GLY A 347 4.08 36.34 -9.48
N THR A 348 5.38 36.04 -9.56
CA THR A 348 5.93 34.78 -9.06
C THR A 348 6.49 34.86 -7.63
N CYS A 349 6.73 36.06 -7.11
CA CYS A 349 7.27 36.27 -5.77
C CYS A 349 6.59 37.44 -5.05
N LEU A 350 6.08 37.17 -3.86
CA LEU A 350 5.51 38.18 -2.97
C LEU A 350 6.40 38.30 -1.72
N SER A 351 7.03 39.46 -1.55
CA SER A 351 7.83 39.78 -0.37
C SER A 351 7.17 40.92 0.40
N THR A 352 7.16 40.80 1.72
CA THR A 352 6.58 41.78 2.65
C THR A 352 7.62 42.70 3.27
N ASN A 353 8.91 42.54 2.93
CA ASN A 353 10.02 43.31 3.53
C ASN A 353 10.52 44.42 2.60
N TRP A 354 10.24 45.68 2.93
CA TRP A 354 10.66 46.85 2.12
C TRP A 354 12.17 47.07 2.13
N ASP A 355 12.88 46.72 3.20
CA ASP A 355 14.33 46.94 3.31
C ASP A 355 15.14 46.08 2.32
N GLU A 356 14.57 44.94 1.92
CA GLU A 356 15.15 44.02 0.95
C GLU A 356 14.73 44.37 -0.48
N VAL A 357 13.42 44.51 -0.70
CA VAL A 357 12.84 44.79 -2.03
C VAL A 357 13.13 46.23 -2.48
N GLY A 358 13.34 47.16 -1.56
CA GLY A 358 13.67 48.56 -1.85
C GLY A 358 15.05 48.73 -2.47
N LYS A 359 16.03 47.88 -2.10
CA LYS A 359 17.45 48.02 -2.46
C LYS A 359 17.88 47.21 -3.69
N GLY A 360 17.09 46.23 -4.14
CA GLY A 360 17.41 45.38 -5.30
C GLY A 360 16.17 44.93 -6.06
N THR A 361 16.35 44.50 -7.31
CA THR A 361 15.28 43.98 -8.18
C THR A 361 14.88 42.57 -7.75
N VAL A 362 13.59 42.27 -7.64
CA VAL A 362 13.11 40.93 -7.31
C VAL A 362 13.05 40.04 -8.55
N GLU A 363 13.91 39.02 -8.62
CA GLU A 363 13.98 38.11 -9.76
C GLU A 363 12.75 37.20 -9.86
N THR A 364 12.29 36.98 -11.10
CA THR A 364 11.20 36.04 -11.41
C THR A 364 11.66 34.60 -11.11
N ARG A 365 11.01 33.94 -10.14
CA ARG A 365 11.24 32.51 -9.83
C ARG A 365 9.99 31.72 -10.18
N PRO A 366 9.90 31.17 -11.41
CA PRO A 366 8.75 30.39 -11.81
C PRO A 366 8.66 29.09 -10.97
N PRO A 367 7.44 28.56 -10.75
CA PRO A 367 7.23 27.26 -10.11
C PRO A 367 7.97 26.13 -10.83
N GLU A 368 8.37 25.10 -10.08
CA GLU A 368 9.19 24.00 -10.57
C GLU A 368 8.56 23.34 -11.81
N GLY A 369 9.28 23.37 -12.94
CA GLY A 369 8.82 22.87 -14.24
C GLY A 369 8.42 23.92 -15.28
N MET A 370 8.40 25.22 -14.95
CA MET A 370 8.10 26.30 -15.91
C MET A 370 9.33 27.19 -16.19
N VAL A 371 9.60 27.49 -17.46
CA VAL A 371 10.70 28.38 -17.88
C VAL A 371 10.15 29.76 -18.22
N ALA A 372 10.62 30.79 -17.51
CA ALA A 372 10.25 32.18 -17.78
C ALA A 372 10.74 32.63 -19.17
N LYS A 373 9.82 32.85 -20.11
CA LYS A 373 10.14 33.45 -21.41
C LYS A 373 10.03 34.97 -21.30
N LYS A 374 11.11 35.68 -21.64
CA LYS A 374 11.08 37.15 -21.79
C LYS A 374 10.32 37.49 -23.08
N TYR A 375 9.26 38.29 -22.98
CA TYR A 375 8.63 38.88 -24.16
C TYR A 375 9.58 39.94 -24.75
N SER A 376 10.12 39.69 -25.94
CA SER A 376 10.67 40.74 -26.79
C SER A 376 9.51 41.41 -27.53
N SER A 377 9.33 42.72 -27.34
CA SER A 377 8.53 43.53 -28.28
C SER A 377 9.16 43.57 -29.66
#